data_AF-A0A9E5R3T0-F1
#
_entry.id   AF-A0A9E5R3T0-F1
#
_cell.length_a   1.000
_cell.length_b   1.000
_cell.length_c   1.000
_cell.angle_alpha   90.00
_cell.angle_beta   90.00
_cell.angle_gamma   90.00
#
_symmetry.space_group_name_H-M   'P 1'
#
loop_
_entity.id
_entity.type
_entity.pdbx_description
1 polymer ?
#
loop_
_entity_poly.entity_id
_entity_poly.type
_entity_poly.pdbx_seq_one_letter_code
_entity_poly.pdbx_strand_id
1 'polypeptide(L)'
;MPGAGGNLLAIFHVIACRTCARWRCWRLRQAQAFFGLAALLLPLGLGYFALMAQRQNADAQPDYAGIARYLPLEARLMANDPSAWYYHTRRVGVTLPDEPLATAYTIAQRYCLSHLVLDQNVTIAFVPLIEGQAEPPPFLTLLVHLDHGTPEDWSDDVRIYTFDNPC
;
A
#
# COMPACT_ATOMS: atom_id res chain seq x y z
N MET A 1 47.71 25.59 51.36
CA MET A 1 47.03 26.81 50.89
C MET A 1 45.80 26.41 50.10
N PRO A 2 44.58 26.84 50.49
CA PRO A 2 43.32 26.43 49.88
C PRO A 2 42.84 27.40 48.78
N GLY A 3 41.96 26.91 47.89
CA GLY A 3 40.82 27.69 47.39
C GLY A 3 40.85 28.17 45.94
N ALA A 4 40.33 27.37 45.00
CA ALA A 4 39.81 27.86 43.72
C ALA A 4 38.81 26.84 43.13
N GLY A 5 37.63 26.72 43.74
CA GLY A 5 36.61 25.78 43.30
C GLY A 5 35.21 26.24 43.71
N GLY A 6 34.63 27.12 42.91
CA GLY A 6 33.26 27.57 43.10
C GLY A 6 33.08 28.95 42.49
N ASN A 7 32.37 29.02 41.35
CA ASN A 7 31.59 30.19 40.86
C ASN A 7 31.17 30.08 39.37
N LEU A 8 31.00 28.89 38.79
CA LEU A 8 30.48 28.75 37.41
C LEU A 8 29.06 28.18 37.31
N LEU A 9 28.52 27.58 38.37
CA LEU A 9 27.17 26.98 38.35
C LEU A 9 26.03 27.96 38.67
N ALA A 10 26.30 29.15 39.23
CA ALA A 10 25.25 30.10 39.62
C ALA A 10 24.72 30.96 38.46
N ILE A 11 25.48 31.10 37.36
CA ILE A 11 25.12 32.00 36.26
C ILE A 11 24.15 31.33 35.25
N PHE A 12 24.21 30.01 35.10
CA PHE A 12 23.32 29.29 34.17
C PHE A 12 21.88 29.12 34.68
N HIS A 13 21.66 29.13 36.00
CA HIS A 13 20.31 28.95 36.56
C HIS A 13 19.40 30.17 36.40
N VAL A 14 19.96 31.39 36.34
CA VAL A 14 19.19 32.64 36.26
C VAL A 14 18.81 33.00 34.82
N ILE A 15 19.62 32.60 33.84
CA ILE A 15 19.36 32.91 32.43
C ILE A 15 18.20 32.06 31.88
N ALA A 16 18.10 30.77 32.25
CA ALA A 16 17.01 29.91 31.81
C ALA A 16 15.62 30.40 32.28
N CYS A 17 15.53 30.96 33.49
CA CYS A 17 14.25 31.44 34.03
C CYS A 17 13.75 32.73 33.35
N ARG A 18 14.64 33.57 32.82
CA ARG A 18 14.27 34.86 32.21
C ARG A 18 13.76 34.72 30.78
N THR A 19 14.28 33.76 30.00
CA THR A 19 13.83 33.49 28.63
C THR A 19 12.47 32.79 28.62
N CYS A 20 12.21 31.86 29.55
CA CYS A 20 10.90 31.22 29.68
C CYS A 20 9.79 32.19 30.12
N ALA A 21 10.08 33.25 30.87
CA ALA A 21 9.07 34.22 31.33
C ALA A 21 8.56 35.13 30.20
N ARG A 22 9.40 35.43 29.19
CA ARG A 22 9.02 36.33 28.08
C ARG A 22 8.03 35.69 27.10
N TRP A 23 7.89 34.36 27.15
CA TRP A 23 6.96 33.57 26.34
C TRP A 23 5.71 33.14 27.14
N ARG A 24 5.61 33.55 28.41
CA ARG A 24 4.62 33.07 29.39
C ARG A 24 3.44 34.02 29.62
N CYS A 25 3.14 34.87 28.64
CA CYS A 25 1.98 35.76 28.66
C CYS A 25 0.91 35.38 27.63
N TRP A 26 0.86 34.11 27.21
CA TRP A 26 -0.33 33.61 26.53
C TRP A 26 -1.49 33.68 27.52
N ARG A 27 -2.47 34.54 27.23
CA ARG A 27 -3.70 34.61 28.00
C ARG A 27 -4.33 33.23 27.99
N LEU A 28 -4.57 32.64 29.15
CA LEU A 28 -5.08 31.27 29.31
C LEU A 28 -6.29 30.98 28.39
N ARG A 29 -7.20 31.95 28.26
CA ARG A 29 -8.36 31.88 27.36
C ARG A 29 -7.99 31.75 25.87
N GLN A 30 -6.96 32.47 25.43
CA GLN A 30 -6.48 32.39 24.04
C GLN A 30 -5.82 31.05 23.76
N ALA A 31 -5.03 30.53 24.71
CA ALA A 31 -4.43 29.20 24.60
C ALA A 31 -5.51 28.10 24.51
N GLN A 32 -6.51 28.15 25.37
CA GLN A 32 -7.63 27.20 25.36
C GLN A 32 -8.40 27.22 24.04
N ALA A 33 -8.69 28.41 23.49
CA ALA A 33 -9.36 28.54 22.21
C ALA A 33 -8.52 27.96 21.06
N PHE A 34 -7.22 28.26 21.03
CA PHE A 34 -6.32 27.77 20.00
C PHE A 34 -6.16 26.24 20.04
N PHE A 35 -5.90 25.66 21.22
CA PHE A 35 -5.76 24.22 21.37
C PHE A 35 -7.09 23.48 21.14
N GLY A 36 -8.23 24.05 21.55
CA GLY A 36 -9.54 23.48 21.27
C GLY A 36 -9.84 23.44 19.77
N LEU A 37 -9.55 24.52 19.05
CA LEU A 37 -9.71 24.58 17.60
C LEU A 37 -8.73 23.61 16.90
N ALA A 38 -7.47 23.59 17.31
CA ALA A 38 -6.48 22.67 16.74
C ALA A 38 -6.86 21.20 16.97
N ALA A 39 -7.35 20.85 18.17
CA ALA A 39 -7.82 19.50 18.49
C ALA A 39 -9.04 19.07 17.66
N LEU A 40 -9.85 20.03 17.19
CA LEU A 40 -10.98 19.76 16.29
C LEU A 40 -10.55 19.68 14.82
N LEU A 41 -9.67 20.58 14.38
CA LEU A 41 -9.19 20.62 12.99
C LEU A 41 -8.26 19.46 12.65
N LEU A 42 -7.45 18.99 13.61
CA LEU A 42 -6.51 17.90 13.38
C LEU A 42 -7.18 16.59 12.92
N PRO A 43 -8.18 16.02 13.62
CA PRO A 43 -8.85 14.80 13.17
C PRO A 43 -9.63 15.00 11.87
N LEU A 44 -10.19 16.19 11.63
CA LEU A 44 -10.84 16.52 10.36
C LEU A 44 -9.83 16.54 9.21
N GLY A 45 -8.66 17.14 9.43
CA GLY A 45 -7.56 17.16 8.47
C GLY A 45 -7.04 15.75 8.18
N LEU A 46 -6.82 14.93 9.21
CA LEU A 46 -6.41 13.54 9.07
C LEU A 46 -7.47 12.70 8.35
N GLY A 47 -8.76 12.86 8.68
CA GLY A 47 -9.86 12.16 8.02
C GLY A 47 -10.00 12.54 6.55
N TYR A 48 -9.89 13.83 6.24
CA TYR A 48 -9.88 14.32 4.86
C TYR A 48 -8.68 13.79 4.08
N PHE A 49 -7.48 13.81 4.67
CA PHE A 49 -6.27 13.26 4.05
C PHE A 49 -6.40 11.76 3.79
N ALA A 50 -6.89 10.98 4.76
CA ALA A 50 -7.14 9.55 4.60
C ALA A 50 -8.17 9.26 3.49
N LEU A 51 -9.23 10.06 3.40
CA LEU A 51 -10.23 9.93 2.33
C LEU A 51 -9.62 10.23 0.95
N MET A 52 -8.80 11.26 0.82
CA MET A 52 -8.13 11.59 -0.44
C MET A 52 -7.13 10.51 -0.86
N ALA A 53 -6.34 9.99 0.09
CA ALA A 53 -5.46 8.85 -0.17
C ALA A 53 -6.25 7.61 -0.60
N GLN A 54 -7.40 7.33 0.04
CA GLN A 54 -8.26 6.22 -0.34
C GLN A 54 -8.84 6.36 -1.75
N ARG A 55 -9.24 7.58 -2.16
CA ARG A 55 -9.73 7.82 -3.52
C ARG A 55 -8.66 7.60 -4.57
N GLN A 56 -7.45 8.09 -4.32
CA GLN A 56 -6.31 7.85 -5.23
C GLN A 56 -6.03 6.35 -5.39
N ASN A 57 -6.15 5.58 -4.30
CA ASN A 57 -5.98 4.13 -4.37
C ASN A 57 -7.18 3.39 -5.01
N ALA A 58 -8.38 3.97 -4.95
CA ALA A 58 -9.58 3.37 -5.54
C ALA A 58 -9.55 3.41 -7.07
N ASP A 59 -9.02 4.50 -7.64
CA ASP A 59 -8.80 4.60 -9.10
C ASP A 59 -7.71 3.62 -9.59
N ALA A 60 -6.85 3.18 -8.66
CA ALA A 60 -5.75 2.24 -8.91
C ALA A 60 -6.17 0.77 -8.70
N GLN A 61 -7.40 0.48 -8.27
CA GLN A 61 -7.83 -0.90 -8.09
C GLN A 61 -8.20 -1.55 -9.44
N PRO A 62 -7.76 -2.79 -9.70
CA PRO A 62 -8.15 -3.51 -10.90
C PRO A 62 -9.66 -3.72 -10.96
N ASP A 63 -10.27 -3.63 -12.15
CA ASP A 63 -11.67 -3.99 -12.35
C ASP A 63 -11.85 -5.52 -12.28
N TYR A 64 -11.86 -6.06 -11.05
CA TYR A 64 -12.07 -7.49 -10.80
C TYR A 64 -13.41 -8.00 -11.32
N ALA A 65 -14.44 -7.15 -11.41
CA ALA A 65 -15.72 -7.52 -12.00
C ALA A 65 -15.64 -7.67 -13.53
N GLY A 66 -14.87 -6.80 -14.20
CA GLY A 66 -14.50 -6.92 -15.61
C GLY A 66 -13.66 -8.17 -15.88
N ILE A 67 -12.61 -8.37 -15.07
CA ILE A 67 -11.72 -9.54 -15.13
C ILE A 67 -12.50 -10.86 -15.03
N ALA A 68 -13.51 -10.93 -14.15
CA ALA A 68 -14.31 -12.13 -13.95
C ALA A 68 -15.09 -12.61 -15.19
N ARG A 69 -15.25 -11.75 -16.21
CA ARG A 69 -15.89 -12.10 -17.49
C ARG A 69 -15.01 -12.98 -18.37
N TYR A 70 -13.69 -12.92 -18.18
CA TYR A 70 -12.70 -13.71 -18.91
C TYR A 70 -12.37 -15.04 -18.23
N LEU A 71 -12.90 -15.26 -17.01
CA LEU A 71 -12.59 -16.41 -16.17
C LEU A 71 -13.81 -17.32 -16.00
N PRO A 72 -13.62 -18.66 -16.03
CA PRO A 72 -14.71 -19.59 -15.72
C PRO A 72 -15.25 -19.38 -14.31
N LEU A 73 -16.50 -19.80 -14.06
CA LEU A 73 -17.18 -19.62 -12.77
C LEU A 73 -16.43 -20.28 -11.60
N GLU A 74 -15.77 -21.39 -11.90
CA GLU A 74 -15.00 -22.24 -10.99
C GLU A 74 -13.53 -21.82 -10.89
N ALA A 75 -13.13 -20.73 -11.54
CA ALA A 75 -11.76 -20.25 -11.52
C ALA A 75 -11.28 -19.99 -10.09
N ARG A 76 -10.11 -20.52 -9.77
CA ARG A 76 -9.38 -20.26 -8.53
C ARG A 76 -8.15 -19.45 -8.90
N LEU A 77 -8.10 -18.19 -8.51
CA LEU A 77 -7.00 -17.32 -8.88
C LEU A 77 -5.94 -17.19 -7.80
N MET A 78 -4.72 -16.93 -8.25
CA MET A 78 -3.68 -16.26 -7.49
C MET A 78 -3.64 -14.78 -7.91
N ALA A 79 -3.75 -13.86 -6.96
CA ALA A 79 -3.69 -12.41 -7.21
C ALA A 79 -3.08 -11.68 -6.02
N ASN A 80 -2.61 -10.45 -6.22
CA ASN A 80 -2.03 -9.68 -5.13
C ASN A 80 -3.08 -9.29 -4.06
N ASP A 81 -4.30 -8.92 -4.47
CA ASP A 81 -5.42 -8.64 -3.57
C ASP A 81 -6.60 -9.62 -3.77
N PRO A 82 -6.52 -10.84 -3.18
CA PRO A 82 -7.62 -11.79 -3.23
C PRO A 82 -8.85 -11.33 -2.44
N SER A 83 -8.71 -10.33 -1.55
CA SER A 83 -9.82 -9.82 -0.75
C SER A 83 -10.73 -8.93 -1.59
N ALA A 84 -10.15 -8.05 -2.42
CA ALA A 84 -10.87 -7.29 -3.43
C ALA A 84 -11.55 -8.23 -4.44
N TRP A 85 -10.83 -9.26 -4.92
CA TRP A 85 -11.43 -10.29 -5.77
C TRP A 85 -12.69 -10.92 -5.14
N TYR A 86 -12.60 -11.38 -3.88
CA TYR A 86 -13.73 -11.98 -3.18
C TYR A 86 -14.89 -10.98 -2.99
N TYR A 87 -14.58 -9.72 -2.68
CA TYR A 87 -15.58 -8.68 -2.49
C TYR A 87 -16.40 -8.44 -3.77
N HIS A 88 -15.73 -8.35 -4.92
CA HIS A 88 -16.38 -8.04 -6.21
C HIS A 88 -17.03 -9.25 -6.87
N THR A 89 -16.49 -10.45 -6.68
CA THR A 89 -16.89 -11.63 -7.48
C THR A 89 -17.52 -12.75 -6.66
N ARG A 90 -17.38 -12.71 -5.33
CA ARG A 90 -17.74 -13.81 -4.41
C ARG A 90 -17.01 -15.12 -4.68
N ARG A 91 -15.90 -15.09 -5.44
CA ARG A 91 -15.07 -16.26 -5.73
C ARG A 91 -13.83 -16.25 -4.84
N VAL A 92 -13.29 -17.43 -4.57
CA VAL A 92 -12.12 -17.61 -3.69
C VAL A 92 -10.85 -17.30 -4.47
N GLY A 93 -9.88 -16.66 -3.81
CA GLY A 93 -8.55 -16.43 -4.34
C GLY A 93 -7.46 -16.65 -3.30
N VAL A 94 -6.23 -16.79 -3.76
CA VAL A 94 -5.02 -16.93 -2.93
C VAL A 94 -4.10 -15.75 -3.21
N THR A 95 -3.45 -15.24 -2.17
CA THR A 95 -2.48 -14.15 -2.28
C THR A 95 -1.27 -14.59 -3.09
N LEU A 96 -0.84 -13.76 -4.03
CA LEU A 96 0.42 -13.89 -4.75
C LEU A 96 1.59 -13.72 -3.76
N PRO A 97 2.48 -14.71 -3.58
CA PRO A 97 3.64 -14.54 -2.72
C PRO A 97 4.65 -13.56 -3.35
N ASP A 98 5.39 -12.84 -2.51
CA ASP A 98 6.58 -12.09 -2.92
C ASP A 98 7.80 -13.05 -3.01
N GLU A 99 7.66 -14.04 -3.89
CA GLU A 99 8.64 -15.11 -4.12
C GLU A 99 8.77 -15.37 -5.62
N PRO A 100 9.85 -16.03 -6.08
CA PRO A 100 10.00 -16.38 -7.49
C PRO A 100 8.81 -17.18 -8.06
N LEU A 101 8.57 -17.03 -9.36
CA LEU A 101 7.45 -17.65 -10.07
C LEU A 101 7.37 -19.18 -9.90
N ALA A 102 8.49 -19.87 -9.71
CA ALA A 102 8.53 -21.31 -9.42
C ALA A 102 7.86 -21.67 -8.07
N THR A 103 8.03 -20.83 -7.05
CA THR A 103 7.38 -20.99 -5.75
C THR A 103 5.88 -20.74 -5.87
N ALA A 104 5.47 -19.69 -6.59
CA ALA A 104 4.06 -19.43 -6.89
C ALA A 104 3.41 -20.58 -7.66
N TYR A 105 4.11 -21.18 -8.63
CA TYR A 105 3.63 -22.38 -9.32
C TYR A 105 3.46 -23.57 -8.37
N THR A 106 4.38 -23.80 -7.44
CA THR A 106 4.25 -24.85 -6.42
C THR A 106 3.02 -24.65 -5.54
N ILE A 107 2.73 -23.40 -5.17
CA ILE A 107 1.51 -23.03 -4.44
C ILE A 107 0.27 -23.25 -5.32
N ALA A 108 0.33 -22.88 -6.60
CA ALA A 108 -0.76 -23.10 -7.54
C ALA A 108 -1.11 -24.59 -7.66
N GLN A 109 -0.10 -25.46 -7.78
CA GLN A 109 -0.29 -26.91 -7.76
C GLN A 109 -0.93 -27.38 -6.46
N ARG A 110 -0.40 -26.94 -5.31
CA ARG A 110 -0.88 -27.38 -3.99
C ARG A 110 -2.33 -26.99 -3.69
N TYR A 111 -2.76 -25.81 -4.15
CA TYR A 111 -4.11 -25.30 -3.91
C TYR A 111 -5.04 -25.44 -5.12
N CYS A 112 -4.58 -26.10 -6.18
CA CYS A 112 -5.31 -26.25 -7.44
C CYS A 112 -5.79 -24.90 -7.98
N LEU A 113 -4.88 -23.92 -8.04
CA LEU A 113 -5.15 -22.63 -8.66
C LEU A 113 -5.04 -22.79 -10.17
N SER A 114 -6.00 -22.21 -10.89
CA SER A 114 -6.09 -22.30 -12.34
C SER A 114 -5.60 -21.04 -13.06
N HIS A 115 -5.62 -19.89 -12.38
CA HIS A 115 -5.26 -18.62 -13.01
C HIS A 115 -4.33 -17.78 -12.13
N LEU A 116 -3.48 -16.99 -12.77
CA LEU A 116 -2.66 -15.94 -12.16
C LEU A 116 -3.09 -14.60 -12.75
N VAL A 117 -3.42 -13.64 -11.89
CA VAL A 117 -3.75 -12.27 -12.30
C VAL A 117 -2.63 -11.35 -11.80
N LEU A 118 -2.01 -10.64 -12.72
CA LEU A 118 -1.03 -9.60 -12.46
C LEU A 118 -1.66 -8.25 -12.79
N ASP A 119 -1.60 -7.34 -11.84
CA ASP A 119 -2.07 -5.96 -11.92
C ASP A 119 -0.99 -5.01 -11.37
N GLN A 120 -1.24 -3.69 -11.37
CA GLN A 120 -0.28 -2.70 -10.88
C GLN A 120 0.26 -2.92 -9.46
N ASN A 121 -0.44 -3.67 -8.60
CA ASN A 121 0.03 -3.96 -7.25
C ASN A 121 0.92 -5.21 -7.20
N VAL A 122 1.41 -5.69 -8.34
CA VAL A 122 2.25 -6.88 -8.46
C VAL A 122 3.53 -6.79 -7.60
N THR A 123 3.96 -7.94 -7.07
CA THR A 123 5.23 -8.05 -6.34
C THR A 123 6.42 -7.92 -7.26
N ILE A 124 7.57 -7.47 -6.74
CA ILE A 124 8.78 -7.15 -7.53
C ILE A 124 9.21 -8.35 -8.40
N ALA A 125 9.06 -9.57 -7.89
CA ALA A 125 9.43 -10.80 -8.60
C ALA A 125 8.65 -11.02 -9.92
N PHE A 126 7.50 -10.38 -10.10
CA PHE A 126 6.61 -10.56 -11.26
C PHE A 126 6.53 -9.30 -12.14
N VAL A 127 7.19 -8.21 -11.76
CA VAL A 127 7.29 -6.98 -12.58
C VAL A 127 7.79 -7.28 -14.01
N PRO A 128 8.84 -8.09 -14.23
CA PRO A 128 9.29 -8.38 -15.60
C PRO A 128 8.22 -9.07 -16.46
N LEU A 129 7.29 -9.80 -15.83
CA LEU A 129 6.22 -10.51 -16.52
C LEU A 129 5.04 -9.58 -16.85
N ILE A 130 4.69 -8.63 -15.97
CA ILE A 130 3.68 -7.60 -16.26
C ILE A 130 4.17 -6.63 -17.33
N GLU A 131 5.45 -6.23 -17.28
CA GLU A 131 6.06 -5.32 -18.27
C GLU A 131 6.31 -6.01 -19.63
N GLY A 132 6.17 -7.34 -19.70
CA GLY A 132 6.47 -8.12 -20.91
C GLY A 132 7.96 -8.19 -21.26
N GLN A 133 8.84 -7.89 -20.31
CA GLN A 133 10.28 -8.03 -20.45
C GLN A 133 10.75 -9.48 -20.27
N ALA A 134 9.95 -10.32 -19.60
CA ALA A 134 10.21 -11.75 -19.42
C ALA A 134 9.20 -12.60 -20.20
N GLU A 135 9.70 -13.63 -20.87
CA GLU A 135 8.85 -14.65 -21.49
C GLU A 135 8.19 -15.51 -20.40
N PRO A 136 6.89 -15.82 -20.54
CA PRO A 136 6.20 -16.70 -19.59
C PRO A 136 6.80 -18.12 -19.67
N PRO A 137 7.05 -18.79 -18.54
CA PRO A 137 7.54 -20.16 -18.53
C PRO A 137 6.47 -21.13 -19.06
N PRO A 138 6.85 -22.37 -19.43
CA PRO A 138 5.93 -23.32 -20.10
C PRO A 138 4.66 -23.68 -19.31
N PHE A 139 4.70 -23.56 -17.97
CA PHE A 139 3.54 -23.83 -17.11
C PHE A 139 2.55 -22.66 -17.03
N LEU A 140 2.82 -21.57 -17.75
CA LEU A 140 2.07 -20.33 -17.70
C LEU A 140 1.71 -19.91 -19.12
N THR A 141 0.41 -19.85 -19.43
CA THR A 141 -0.07 -19.39 -20.75
C THR A 141 -0.81 -18.08 -20.59
N LEU A 142 -0.43 -17.04 -21.35
CA LEU A 142 -1.17 -15.78 -21.35
C LEU A 142 -2.58 -16.01 -21.92
N LEU A 143 -3.60 -15.73 -21.13
CA LEU A 143 -5.00 -15.85 -21.51
C LEU A 143 -5.53 -14.55 -22.10
N VAL A 144 -5.32 -13.44 -21.39
CA VAL A 144 -5.71 -12.11 -21.86
C VAL A 144 -4.77 -11.04 -21.31
N HIS A 145 -4.53 -10.04 -22.14
CA HIS A 145 -3.88 -8.79 -21.77
C HIS A 145 -4.91 -7.67 -21.93
N LEU A 146 -5.25 -7.02 -20.82
CA LEU A 146 -6.16 -5.88 -20.81
C LEU A 146 -5.29 -4.63 -20.76
N ASP A 147 -5.12 -4.02 -21.92
CA ASP A 147 -4.39 -2.75 -22.12
C ASP A 147 -5.42 -1.62 -22.22
N HIS A 148 -5.26 -0.62 -21.37
CA HIS A 148 -6.16 0.53 -21.26
C HIS A 148 -5.73 1.72 -22.13
N GLY A 149 -4.63 1.57 -22.89
CA GLY A 149 -4.24 2.44 -23.98
C GLY A 149 -3.27 3.55 -23.58
N THR A 150 -2.59 3.45 -22.43
CA THR A 150 -1.47 4.35 -22.07
C THR A 150 -0.13 3.73 -22.43
N PRO A 151 0.51 4.12 -23.55
CA PRO A 151 1.67 3.39 -24.10
C PRO A 151 2.93 3.40 -23.23
N GLU A 152 2.99 4.27 -22.22
CA GLU A 152 4.17 4.51 -21.39
C GLU A 152 3.97 4.06 -19.93
N ASP A 153 2.78 3.60 -19.56
CA ASP A 153 2.43 3.30 -18.18
C ASP A 153 1.71 1.95 -18.10
N TRP A 154 2.36 0.96 -17.48
CA TRP A 154 1.79 -0.36 -17.25
C TRP A 154 0.86 -0.40 -16.03
N SER A 155 0.69 0.73 -15.33
CA SER A 155 -0.11 0.77 -14.09
C SER A 155 -1.60 0.50 -14.32
N ASP A 156 -2.10 0.61 -15.54
CA ASP A 156 -3.48 0.23 -15.89
C ASP A 156 -3.58 -1.12 -16.63
N ASP A 157 -2.44 -1.75 -16.93
CA ASP A 157 -2.39 -3.06 -17.57
C ASP A 157 -2.76 -4.18 -16.59
N VAL A 158 -3.60 -5.10 -17.06
CA VAL A 158 -3.87 -6.35 -16.35
C VAL A 158 -3.52 -7.53 -17.25
N ARG A 159 -2.71 -8.45 -16.72
CA ARG A 159 -2.36 -9.70 -17.40
C ARG A 159 -2.93 -10.89 -16.66
N ILE A 160 -3.70 -11.69 -17.38
CA ILE A 160 -4.26 -12.92 -16.86
C ILE A 160 -3.57 -14.09 -17.53
N TYR A 161 -3.05 -14.98 -16.72
CA TYR A 161 -2.43 -16.20 -17.17
C TYR A 161 -3.20 -17.41 -16.65
N THR A 162 -3.15 -18.50 -17.41
CA THR A 162 -3.63 -19.82 -17.01
C THR A 162 -2.43 -20.67 -16.59
N PHE A 163 -2.56 -21.37 -15.47
CA PHE A 163 -1.60 -22.40 -15.08
C PHE A 163 -1.89 -23.70 -15.84
N ASP A 164 -0.85 -24.34 -16.38
CA ASP A 164 -0.92 -25.72 -16.84
C ASP A 164 -0.91 -26.65 -15.62
N ASN A 165 -2.06 -26.77 -14.97
CA ASN A 165 -2.20 -27.50 -13.73
C ASN A 165 -3.30 -28.56 -13.90
N PRO A 166 -3.02 -29.86 -13.64
CA PRO A 166 -3.97 -30.95 -13.91
C PRO A 166 -5.09 -31.12 -12.87
N CYS A 167 -5.28 -30.14 -11.98
CA CYS A 167 -6.49 -30.05 -11.18
C CYS A 167 -7.65 -29.52 -12.05
#